data_AF-A0A1E5V7X8-F1
#
_entry.id   AF-A0A1E5V7X8-F1
#
_cell.length_a   1.000
_cell.length_b   1.000
_cell.length_c   1.000
_cell.angle_alpha   90.00
_cell.angle_beta   90.00
_cell.angle_gamma   90.00
#
_symmetry.space_group_name_H-M   'P 1'
#
loop_
_entity.id
_entity.type
_entity.pdbx_description
1 polymer ?
#
loop_
_entity_poly.entity_id
_entity_poly.type
_entity_poly.pdbx_seq_one_letter_code
_entity_poly.pdbx_strand_id
1 'polypeptide(L)'
;MATLSLATSPERVFYVYDTVMHGFTAELTDDEAWRLSDAPVVSGVYKDTVVHLHTTRSPGFLSLDKDFSIWPDTGFGDGVIIDFVDTDIWLESASFNDSGLGPVRPTWKGLCDDGEHFNASMCNNKLVGAGFFTAGPLDPRRWEKKENALTGSQADER
;
A
#
# COMPACT_ATOMS: atom_id res chain seq x y z
N MET A 1 -10.86 45.02 11.91
CA MET A 1 -11.62 43.86 11.43
C MET A 1 -10.79 43.19 10.34
N ALA A 2 -9.88 42.30 10.70
CA ALA A 2 -9.10 41.54 9.73
C ALA A 2 -9.91 40.30 9.37
N THR A 3 -10.34 40.21 8.11
CA THR A 3 -10.97 39.02 7.54
C THR A 3 -9.92 37.91 7.45
N LEU A 4 -10.12 36.84 8.22
CA LEU A 4 -9.42 35.58 8.03
C LEU A 4 -9.94 34.95 6.73
N SER A 5 -9.19 35.14 5.64
CA SER A 5 -9.31 34.27 4.48
C SER A 5 -8.78 32.90 4.90
N LEU A 6 -9.64 31.88 4.89
CA LEU A 6 -9.21 30.49 4.91
C LEU A 6 -8.41 30.25 3.63
N ALA A 7 -7.09 30.44 3.69
CA ALA A 7 -6.21 29.87 2.70
C ALA A 7 -6.36 28.35 2.79
N THR A 8 -7.10 27.77 1.85
CA THR A 8 -7.11 26.34 1.58
C THR A 8 -5.71 25.94 1.11
N SER A 9 -4.79 25.76 2.06
CA SER A 9 -3.56 25.04 1.79
C SER A 9 -3.95 23.64 1.36
N PRO A 10 -3.46 23.10 0.23
CA PRO A 10 -3.56 21.67 -0.02
C PRO A 10 -2.99 20.94 1.20
N GLU A 11 -3.64 19.86 1.61
CA GLU A 11 -3.18 19.01 2.69
C GLU A 11 -1.79 18.47 2.31
N ARG A 12 -0.74 19.03 2.94
CA ARG A 12 0.66 18.69 2.65
C ARG A 12 1.15 17.54 3.50
N VAL A 13 0.35 17.01 4.41
CA VAL A 13 0.63 15.82 5.22
C VAL A 13 -0.26 14.70 4.71
N PHE A 14 0.30 13.53 4.40
CA PHE A 14 -0.44 12.43 3.76
C PHE A 14 -0.71 11.27 4.72
N TYR A 15 0.27 10.92 5.53
CA TYR A 15 0.16 9.88 6.56
C TYR A 15 0.73 10.37 7.88
N VAL A 16 0.15 9.91 8.98
CA VAL A 16 0.70 10.03 10.34
C VAL A 16 0.88 8.62 10.89
N TYR A 17 2.06 8.36 11.43
CA TYR A 17 2.45 7.09 12.02
C TYR A 17 2.52 7.25 13.54
N ASP A 18 1.87 6.35 14.27
CA ASP A 18 1.87 6.34 15.74
C ASP A 18 2.09 4.96 16.37
N THR A 19 2.08 3.91 15.55
CA THR A 19 2.04 2.52 16.02
C THR A 19 3.43 1.88 16.10
N VAL A 20 4.17 1.84 14.99
CA VAL A 20 5.54 1.27 14.94
C VAL A 20 6.60 2.35 15.13
N MET A 21 6.31 3.56 14.69
CA MET A 21 7.15 4.75 14.83
C MET A 21 6.26 5.99 14.92
N HIS A 22 6.79 7.05 15.53
CA HIS A 22 6.14 8.36 15.55
C HIS A 22 6.68 9.22 14.41
N GLY A 23 5.83 9.62 13.47
CA GLY A 23 6.23 10.42 12.32
C GLY A 23 5.09 10.72 11.37
N PHE A 24 5.41 11.31 10.22
CA PHE A 24 4.44 11.61 9.18
C PHE A 24 5.12 11.68 7.81
N THR A 25 4.33 11.56 6.74
CA THR A 25 4.77 11.89 5.38
C THR A 25 4.20 13.22 4.96
N ALA A 26 5.02 14.04 4.30
CA ALA A 26 4.58 15.36 3.84
C ALA A 26 5.27 15.80 2.56
N GLU A 27 4.61 16.70 1.84
CA GLU A 27 5.18 17.48 0.74
C GLU A 27 5.89 18.71 1.32
N LEU A 28 7.23 18.66 1.26
CA LEU A 28 8.13 19.70 1.77
C LEU A 28 9.01 20.24 0.64
N THR A 29 9.36 21.51 0.69
CA THR A 29 10.48 22.03 -0.10
C THR A 29 11.81 21.53 0.47
N ASP A 30 12.88 21.60 -0.31
CA ASP A 30 14.22 21.20 0.16
C ASP A 30 14.65 21.99 1.41
N ASP A 31 14.34 23.29 1.47
CA ASP A 31 14.61 24.13 2.64
C ASP A 31 13.79 23.72 3.88
N GLU A 32 12.51 23.38 3.70
CA GLU A 32 11.66 22.88 4.77
C GLU A 32 12.17 21.53 5.31
N ALA A 33 12.55 20.61 4.42
CA ALA A 33 13.09 19.31 4.77
C ALA A 33 14.44 19.44 5.52
N TRP A 34 15.32 20.33 5.07
CA TRP A 34 16.59 20.60 5.74
C TRP A 34 16.40 21.16 7.15
N ARG A 35 15.55 22.19 7.31
CA ARG A 35 15.25 22.76 8.64
C ARG A 35 14.62 21.74 9.58
N LEU A 36 13.75 20.88 9.06
CA LEU A 36 13.12 19.82 9.85
C LEU A 36 14.16 18.77 10.28
N SER A 37 15.12 18.45 9.42
CA SER A 37 16.18 17.49 9.73
C SER A 37 17.14 17.94 10.84
N ASP A 38 17.29 19.26 11.05
CA ASP A 38 18.12 19.85 12.10
C ASP A 38 17.37 20.04 13.44
N ALA A 39 16.05 19.80 13.45
CA ALA A 39 15.24 19.98 14.65
C ALA A 39 15.60 18.91 15.70
N PRO A 40 15.88 19.26 16.97
CA PRO A 40 16.32 18.31 18.00
C PRO A 40 15.37 17.14 18.28
N VAL A 41 14.09 17.27 17.91
CA VAL A 41 13.04 16.26 18.12
C VAL A 41 12.84 15.33 16.93
N VAL A 42 13.53 15.59 15.80
CA VAL A 42 13.40 14.82 14.57
C VAL A 42 14.59 13.88 14.45
N SER A 43 14.31 12.58 14.44
CA SER A 43 15.38 11.57 14.32
C SER A 43 15.91 11.42 12.89
N GLY A 44 15.15 11.85 11.88
CA GLY A 44 15.55 11.75 10.47
C GLY A 44 14.46 12.25 9.53
N VAL A 45 14.89 12.70 8.35
CA VAL A 45 14.04 13.07 7.22
C VAL A 45 14.54 12.31 6.00
N TYR A 46 13.66 11.58 5.35
CA TYR A 46 13.98 10.73 4.21
C TYR A 46 13.11 11.13 3.03
N LYS A 47 13.72 11.31 1.86
CA LYS A 47 12.98 11.57 0.63
C LYS A 47 12.24 10.31 0.21
N ASP A 48 10.96 10.47 -0.12
CA ASP A 48 10.14 9.39 -0.66
C ASP A 48 10.62 9.01 -2.07
N THR A 49 10.75 7.70 -2.34
CA THR A 49 11.32 7.18 -3.58
C THR A 49 10.58 5.94 -4.05
N VAL A 50 10.35 5.86 -5.36
CA VAL A 50 9.77 4.66 -5.99
C VAL A 50 10.76 3.50 -5.91
N VAL A 51 10.28 2.35 -5.45
CA VAL A 51 11.01 1.07 -5.45
C VAL A 51 10.55 0.20 -6.61
N HIS A 52 11.43 -0.67 -7.11
CA HIS A 52 11.13 -1.54 -8.24
C HIS A 52 10.93 -3.00 -7.79
N LEU A 53 9.96 -3.67 -8.42
CA LEU A 53 9.64 -5.07 -8.14
C LEU A 53 10.80 -5.99 -8.53
N HIS A 54 11.27 -6.77 -7.56
CA HIS A 54 12.26 -7.81 -7.77
C HIS A 54 11.61 -9.17 -7.48
N THR A 55 11.17 -9.89 -8.52
CA THR A 55 10.65 -11.26 -8.37
C THR A 55 11.51 -12.24 -9.17
N THR A 56 11.90 -13.36 -8.55
CA THR A 56 12.60 -14.47 -9.21
C THR A 56 11.91 -15.82 -8.95
N ARG A 57 12.00 -16.73 -9.94
CA ARG A 57 11.53 -18.15 -10.02
C ARG A 57 11.73 -18.96 -8.73
N SER A 58 11.23 -20.19 -8.55
CA SER A 58 9.92 -20.87 -8.62
C SER A 58 10.06 -22.07 -7.65
N PRO A 59 8.98 -22.71 -7.16
CA PRO A 59 9.06 -23.69 -6.06
C PRO A 59 9.94 -24.91 -6.33
N GLY A 60 10.10 -25.29 -7.60
CA GLY A 60 10.91 -26.46 -8.00
C GLY A 60 12.40 -26.33 -7.65
N PHE A 61 12.90 -25.11 -7.44
CA PHE A 61 14.27 -24.88 -6.95
C PHE A 61 14.47 -25.38 -5.51
N LEU A 62 13.40 -25.44 -4.71
CA LEU A 62 13.43 -25.82 -3.30
C LEU A 62 13.07 -27.29 -3.05
N SER A 63 12.87 -28.10 -4.11
CA SER A 63 12.45 -29.51 -4.01
C SER A 63 11.21 -29.74 -3.14
N LEU A 64 10.30 -28.76 -3.10
CA LEU A 64 9.03 -28.89 -2.41
C LEU A 64 8.10 -29.80 -3.21
N ASP A 65 7.57 -30.82 -2.52
CA ASP A 65 6.66 -31.81 -3.08
C ASP A 65 5.42 -31.91 -2.19
N LYS A 66 4.25 -32.09 -2.82
CA LYS A 66 2.95 -32.13 -2.15
C LYS A 66 2.69 -33.42 -1.37
N ASP A 67 3.36 -34.51 -1.72
CA ASP A 67 3.12 -35.84 -1.18
C ASP A 67 4.19 -36.26 -0.15
N PHE A 68 5.42 -35.77 -0.30
CA PHE A 68 6.56 -36.16 0.55
C PHE A 68 7.56 -35.00 0.71
N SER A 69 7.17 -33.99 1.50
CA SER A 69 8.05 -32.87 1.90
C SER A 69 7.50 -32.19 3.16
N ILE A 70 8.02 -31.00 3.49
CA ILE A 70 7.60 -30.21 4.65
C ILE A 70 6.14 -29.72 4.58
N TRP A 71 5.52 -29.72 3.41
CA TRP A 71 4.16 -29.24 3.22
C TRP A 71 3.13 -30.08 4.00
N PRO A 72 3.06 -31.42 3.84
CA PRO A 72 2.25 -32.26 4.72
C PRO A 72 2.53 -32.04 6.22
N ASP A 73 3.80 -31.97 6.62
CA ASP A 73 4.20 -31.84 8.03
C ASP A 73 3.77 -30.52 8.68
N THR A 74 3.65 -29.46 7.87
CA THR A 74 3.23 -28.12 8.31
C THR A 74 1.75 -27.85 8.07
N GLY A 75 0.97 -28.84 7.62
CA GLY A 75 -0.41 -28.64 7.22
C GLY A 75 -0.55 -27.62 6.09
N PHE A 76 0.41 -27.60 5.16
CA PHE A 76 0.49 -26.69 4.02
C PHE A 76 0.51 -25.19 4.41
N GLY A 77 0.96 -24.89 5.64
CA GLY A 77 0.98 -23.54 6.18
C GLY A 77 -0.35 -23.05 6.75
N ASP A 78 -1.32 -23.94 7.01
CA ASP A 78 -2.60 -23.56 7.59
C ASP A 78 -2.41 -22.76 8.90
N GLY A 79 -3.06 -21.61 8.94
CA GLY A 79 -3.00 -20.70 10.08
C GLY A 79 -1.76 -19.81 10.17
N VAL A 80 -0.88 -19.86 9.19
CA VAL A 80 0.13 -18.84 8.96
C VAL A 80 -0.46 -17.79 8.01
N ILE A 81 -0.32 -16.51 8.36
CA ILE A 81 -0.72 -15.40 7.50
C ILE A 81 0.54 -14.73 6.99
N ILE A 82 0.63 -14.55 5.67
CA ILE A 82 1.75 -13.89 5.02
C ILE A 82 1.21 -12.63 4.37
N ASP A 83 1.76 -11.48 4.77
CA ASP A 83 1.44 -10.19 4.19
C ASP A 83 2.37 -9.90 3.00
N PHE A 84 1.80 -9.33 1.93
CA PHE A 84 2.51 -8.99 0.71
C PHE A 84 2.24 -7.54 0.35
N VAL A 85 3.30 -6.72 0.36
CA VAL A 85 3.26 -5.34 -0.13
C VAL A 85 3.71 -5.37 -1.59
N ASP A 86 2.74 -5.33 -2.50
CA ASP A 86 2.92 -5.36 -3.95
C ASP A 86 2.09 -4.24 -4.60
N THR A 87 2.13 -4.13 -5.93
CA THR A 87 1.40 -3.10 -6.67
C THR A 87 -0.10 -3.37 -6.75
N ASP A 88 -0.52 -4.64 -6.80
CA ASP A 88 -1.93 -5.04 -6.90
C ASP A 88 -2.13 -6.55 -6.66
N ILE A 89 -3.39 -7.00 -6.66
CA ILE A 89 -3.80 -8.39 -6.56
C ILE A 89 -4.84 -8.74 -7.64
N TRP A 90 -4.66 -9.89 -8.31
CA TRP A 90 -5.62 -10.40 -9.29
C TRP A 90 -6.56 -11.43 -8.66
N LEU A 91 -7.70 -10.97 -8.15
CA LEU A 91 -8.63 -11.77 -7.33
C LEU A 91 -9.27 -12.94 -8.05
N GLU A 92 -9.50 -12.83 -9.35
CA GLU A 92 -10.09 -13.88 -10.17
C GLU A 92 -9.12 -15.05 -10.43
N SER A 93 -7.87 -14.94 -9.97
CA SER A 93 -6.89 -16.02 -10.07
C SER A 93 -7.34 -17.21 -9.24
N ALA A 94 -7.25 -18.40 -9.82
CA ALA A 94 -7.47 -19.66 -9.10
C ALA A 94 -6.54 -19.83 -7.87
N SER A 95 -5.44 -19.07 -7.80
CA SER A 95 -4.52 -19.05 -6.66
C SER A 95 -5.15 -18.51 -5.37
N PHE A 96 -6.22 -17.72 -5.48
CA PHE A 96 -6.98 -17.16 -4.36
C PHE A 96 -8.31 -17.87 -4.10
N ASN A 97 -8.56 -19.01 -4.74
CA ASN A 97 -9.71 -19.85 -4.41
C ASN A 97 -9.53 -20.44 -3.00
N ASP A 98 -10.56 -20.36 -2.18
CA ASP A 98 -10.57 -20.81 -0.79
C ASP A 98 -11.27 -22.16 -0.57
N SER A 99 -11.61 -22.85 -1.67
CA SER A 99 -12.18 -24.20 -1.64
C SER A 99 -11.31 -25.16 -0.82
N GLY A 100 -11.87 -25.74 0.24
CA GLY A 100 -11.17 -26.67 1.14
C GLY A 100 -10.40 -26.00 2.29
N LEU A 101 -10.43 -24.67 2.40
CA LEU A 101 -9.86 -23.95 3.54
C LEU A 101 -10.89 -23.78 4.66
N GLY A 102 -10.42 -23.85 5.91
CA GLY A 102 -11.21 -23.52 7.09
C GLY A 102 -11.37 -22.00 7.27
N PRO A 103 -12.17 -21.56 8.25
CA PRO A 103 -12.34 -20.14 8.53
C PRO A 103 -11.02 -19.50 9.00
N VAL A 104 -10.85 -18.21 8.67
CA VAL A 104 -9.73 -17.39 9.16
C VAL A 104 -9.67 -17.42 10.68
N ARG A 105 -8.45 -17.51 11.24
CA ARG A 105 -8.24 -17.58 12.68
C ARG A 105 -8.84 -16.34 13.38
N PRO A 106 -9.59 -16.49 14.49
CA PRO A 106 -10.21 -15.37 15.21
C PRO A 106 -9.22 -14.32 15.75
N THR A 107 -7.95 -14.71 15.89
CA THR A 107 -6.85 -13.84 16.32
C THR A 107 -6.41 -12.87 15.22
N TRP A 108 -6.73 -13.13 13.95
CA TRP A 108 -6.48 -12.19 12.86
C TRP A 108 -7.32 -10.92 13.06
N LYS A 109 -6.68 -9.76 12.87
CA LYS A 109 -7.29 -8.43 13.04
C LYS A 109 -7.13 -7.53 11.81
N GLY A 110 -6.56 -8.06 10.72
CA GLY A 110 -6.50 -7.32 9.46
C GLY A 110 -7.89 -7.12 8.88
N LEU A 111 -7.98 -6.12 8.00
CA LEU A 111 -9.21 -5.69 7.36
C LEU A 111 -9.13 -5.93 5.85
N CYS A 112 -10.29 -5.88 5.22
CA CYS A 112 -10.41 -5.76 3.79
C CYS A 112 -11.06 -4.42 3.49
N ASP A 113 -10.27 -3.49 2.98
CA ASP A 113 -10.71 -2.14 2.67
C ASP A 113 -11.42 -2.12 1.30
N ASP A 114 -12.47 -1.32 1.18
CA ASP A 114 -13.09 -1.04 -0.12
C ASP A 114 -12.19 -0.13 -0.96
N GLY A 115 -12.00 -0.48 -2.23
CA GLY A 115 -11.11 0.22 -3.15
C GLY A 115 -11.72 0.40 -4.54
N GLU A 116 -10.93 0.95 -5.46
CA GLU A 116 -11.31 1.04 -6.87
C GLU A 116 -11.29 -0.37 -7.47
N HIS A 117 -12.43 -0.84 -7.98
CA HIS A 117 -12.63 -2.21 -8.47
C HIS A 117 -12.45 -3.34 -7.43
N PHE A 118 -12.35 -3.01 -6.15
CA PHE A 118 -12.23 -3.97 -5.05
C PHE A 118 -13.29 -3.68 -3.98
N ASN A 119 -14.02 -4.69 -3.53
CA ASN A 119 -14.92 -4.57 -2.38
C ASN A 119 -14.44 -5.48 -1.25
N ALA A 120 -14.63 -5.07 0.00
CA ALA A 120 -14.30 -5.84 1.20
C ALA A 120 -14.85 -7.27 1.17
N SER A 121 -16.01 -7.49 0.53
CA SER A 121 -16.63 -8.80 0.35
C SER A 121 -15.86 -9.76 -0.56
N MET A 122 -14.88 -9.28 -1.32
CA MET A 122 -14.04 -10.09 -2.20
C MET A 122 -12.94 -10.85 -1.44
N CYS A 123 -12.67 -10.48 -0.19
CA CYS A 123 -11.88 -11.30 0.71
C CYS A 123 -12.61 -12.60 1.08
N ASN A 124 -11.85 -13.66 1.29
CA ASN A 124 -12.34 -15.01 1.56
C ASN A 124 -11.39 -15.73 2.52
N ASN A 125 -11.47 -17.07 2.65
CA ASN A 125 -10.59 -17.79 3.58
C ASN A 125 -9.15 -17.97 3.07
N LYS A 126 -8.85 -17.53 1.83
CA LYS A 126 -7.50 -17.52 1.24
C LYS A 126 -6.89 -16.12 1.24
N LEU A 127 -7.59 -15.12 0.70
CA LEU A 127 -7.26 -13.70 0.83
C LEU A 127 -8.01 -13.12 2.03
N VAL A 128 -7.32 -13.08 3.16
CA VAL A 128 -7.94 -12.79 4.46
C VAL A 128 -7.85 -11.32 4.89
N GLY A 129 -7.12 -10.51 4.12
CA GLY A 129 -6.89 -9.09 4.35
C GLY A 129 -6.42 -8.42 3.06
N ALA A 130 -6.85 -7.20 2.82
CA ALA A 130 -6.43 -6.40 1.66
C ALA A 130 -6.59 -4.91 2.00
N GLY A 131 -5.56 -4.13 1.69
CA GLY A 131 -5.55 -2.69 1.89
C GLY A 131 -4.63 -2.03 0.87
N PHE A 132 -4.78 -0.71 0.70
CA PHE A 132 -4.02 0.06 -0.27
C PHE A 132 -3.52 1.36 0.36
N PHE A 133 -2.28 1.74 0.02
CA PHE A 133 -1.62 2.93 0.55
C PHE A 133 -1.27 3.86 -0.60
N THR A 134 -2.15 4.80 -0.88
CA THR A 134 -2.08 5.66 -2.08
C THR A 134 -2.13 7.16 -1.76
N ALA A 135 -2.03 7.59 -0.50
CA ALA A 135 -1.96 9.01 -0.20
C ALA A 135 -0.56 9.55 -0.48
N GLY A 136 -0.47 10.65 -1.25
CA GLY A 136 0.80 11.34 -1.49
C GLY A 136 0.98 11.82 -2.93
N PRO A 137 2.14 12.43 -3.24
CA PRO A 137 2.43 12.95 -4.57
C PRO A 137 2.79 11.84 -5.56
N LEU A 138 3.25 10.68 -5.07
CA LEU A 138 3.56 9.49 -5.87
C LEU A 138 2.32 8.60 -6.13
N ASP A 139 1.12 9.00 -5.70
CA ASP A 139 -0.13 8.36 -6.13
C ASP A 139 -0.24 8.46 -7.66
N PRO A 140 -0.25 7.33 -8.40
CA PRO A 140 -0.40 7.34 -9.85
C PRO A 140 -1.62 8.15 -10.30
N ARG A 141 -2.73 8.09 -9.55
CA ARG A 141 -3.97 8.82 -9.88
C ARG A 141 -3.80 10.33 -9.69
N ARG A 142 -2.91 10.78 -8.80
CA ARG A 142 -2.60 12.20 -8.60
C ARG A 142 -1.53 12.67 -9.58
N TRP A 143 -0.57 11.81 -9.91
CA TRP A 143 0.43 12.04 -10.95
C TRP A 143 -0.25 12.23 -12.31
N GLU A 144 -1.11 11.30 -12.73
CA GLU A 144 -1.88 11.38 -13.97
C GLU A 144 -2.77 12.64 -14.02
N LYS A 145 -3.41 13.02 -12.90
CA LYS A 145 -4.17 14.27 -12.82
C LYS A 145 -3.28 15.50 -12.98
N LYS A 146 -2.05 15.52 -12.45
CA LYS A 146 -1.10 16.63 -12.64
C LYS A 146 -0.61 16.69 -14.09
N GLU A 147 -0.30 15.56 -14.72
CA GLU A 147 0.08 15.51 -16.13
C GLU A 147 -1.07 15.98 -17.03
N ASN A 148 -2.30 15.52 -16.77
CA ASN A 148 -3.50 15.94 -17.49
C ASN A 148 -3.87 17.42 -17.22
N ALA A 149 -3.55 17.96 -16.04
CA ALA A 149 -3.72 19.38 -15.74
C ALA A 149 -2.67 20.26 -16.44
N LEU A 150 -1.46 19.75 -16.71
CA LEU A 150 -0.41 20.44 -17.48
C LEU A 150 -0.64 20.36 -19.00
N THR A 151 -1.31 19.32 -19.49
CA THR A 151 -1.72 19.20 -20.90
C THR A 151 -3.10 19.78 -21.19
N GLY A 152 -3.91 20.07 -20.17
CA GLY A 152 -5.27 20.61 -20.28
C GLY A 152 -5.39 22.11 -20.55
N SER A 153 -4.29 22.83 -20.80
CA SER A 153 -4.31 24.26 -21.16
C SER A 153 -3.87 24.52 -22.60
N GLN A 154 -4.47 23.86 -23.60
CA GLN A 154 -4.62 24.36 -24.97
C GLN A 154 -5.24 23.29 -25.88
N ALA A 155 -6.53 23.44 -26.16
CA ALA A 155 -7.16 23.11 -27.44
C ALA A 155 -8.57 23.71 -27.42
N ASP A 156 -8.65 25.02 -27.66
CA ASP A 156 -9.82 25.61 -28.30
C ASP A 156 -9.64 25.30 -29.79
N GLU A 157 -10.39 24.33 -30.31
CA GLU A 157 -10.48 24.09 -31.75
C GLU A 157 -11.95 24.06 -32.18
N ARG A 158 -12.21 24.99 -33.07
CA ARG A 158 -13.43 25.17 -33.85
C ARG A 158 -13.46 24.18 -35.00
#